data_AF-A0A8C3I1T0-F1
#
_entry.id   AF-A0A8C3I1T0-F1
#
_cell.length_a   1.000
_cell.length_b   1.000
_cell.length_c   1.000
_cell.angle_alpha   90.00
_cell.angle_beta   90.00
_cell.angle_gamma   90.00
#
_symmetry.space_group_name_H-M   'P 1'
#
loop_
_entity.id
_entity.type
_entity.pdbx_description
1 polymer ?
#
loop_
_entity_poly.entity_id
_entity_poly.type
_entity_poly.pdbx_seq_one_letter_code
_entity_poly.pdbx_strand_id
1 'polypeptide(L)' 'MGHRGKCYYFSEAEGNWNNSQRHCSSLGASLAGIDSEQEMAFLLRHKDAHDHWIGLRREQSQPWKWTNGTEFNHL' A
#
# COMPACT_ATOMS: atom_id res chain seq x y z
N MET A 1 8.16 -9.86 3.50
CA MET A 1 9.06 -9.27 4.52
C MET A 1 8.23 -8.77 5.70
N GLY A 2 8.75 -8.80 6.92
CA GLY A 2 8.01 -8.37 8.12
C GLY A 2 8.57 -7.09 8.74
N HIS A 3 7.69 -6.19 9.22
CA HIS A 3 8.06 -5.03 10.01
C HIS A 3 6.94 -4.71 11.00
N ARG A 4 7.26 -4.60 12.31
CA ARG A 4 6.32 -4.22 13.38
C ARG A 4 4.97 -4.95 13.36
N GLY A 5 5.00 -6.27 13.18
CA GLY A 5 3.79 -7.10 13.17
C GLY A 5 2.98 -7.06 11.87
N LYS A 6 3.42 -6.31 10.86
CA LYS A 6 2.88 -6.34 9.49
C LYS A 6 3.78 -7.16 8.57
N CYS A 7 3.18 -7.79 7.57
CA CYS A 7 3.87 -8.49 6.49
C CYS A 7 3.62 -7.76 5.17
N TYR A 8 4.67 -7.56 4.40
CA TYR A 8 4.65 -6.87 3.11
C TYR A 8 5.12 -7.79 2.00
N TYR A 9 4.48 -7.62 0.85
CA TYR A 9 4.77 -8.30 -0.40
C TYR A 9 4.90 -7.24 -1.49
N PHE A 10 6.01 -7.27 -2.22
CA PHE A 10 6.24 -6.43 -3.39
C PHE A 10 5.87 -7.25 -4.62
N SER A 11 4.84 -6.81 -5.36
CA SER A 11 4.30 -7.53 -6.51
C SER A 11 5.23 -7.38 -7.71
N GLU A 12 5.53 -8.48 -8.40
CA GLU A 12 6.19 -8.44 -9.71
C GLU A 12 5.19 -8.16 -10.84
N ALA A 13 3.90 -8.39 -10.60
CA ALA A 13 2.85 -8.14 -11.59
C ALA A 13 2.55 -6.65 -11.70
N GLU A 14 2.60 -6.14 -12.93
CA GLU A 14 2.20 -4.77 -13.27
C GLU A 14 0.68 -4.65 -13.45
N GLY A 15 0.15 -3.47 -13.13
CA GLY A 15 -1.27 -3.19 -13.30
C GLY A 15 -1.67 -1.83 -12.74
N ASN A 16 -2.95 -1.47 -12.94
CA ASN A 16 -3.53 -0.32 -12.27
C ASN A 16 -3.87 -0.64 -10.81
N TRP A 17 -4.13 0.41 -10.02
CA TRP A 17 -4.46 0.29 -8.60
C TRP A 17 -5.56 -0.76 -8.30
N ASN A 18 -6.61 -0.83 -9.12
CA ASN A 18 -7.71 -1.78 -8.92
C ASN A 18 -7.24 -3.23 -9.09
N ASN A 19 -6.43 -3.50 -10.11
CA ASN A 19 -5.88 -4.84 -10.34
C ASN A 19 -4.90 -5.22 -9.24
N SER A 20 -4.04 -4.30 -8.80
CA SER A 20 -3.11 -4.52 -7.69
C SER A 20 -3.85 -4.83 -6.38
N GLN A 21 -4.91 -4.08 -6.07
CA GLN A 21 -5.74 -4.35 -4.88
C GLN A 21 -6.42 -5.72 -4.96
N ARG A 22 -6.99 -6.09 -6.11
CA ARG A 22 -7.58 -7.43 -6.28
C ARG A 22 -6.55 -8.54 -6.11
N HIS A 23 -5.33 -8.34 -6.62
CA HIS A 23 -4.24 -9.29 -6.46
C HIS A 23 -3.89 -9.47 -4.98
N CYS A 24 -3.65 -8.39 -4.24
CA CYS A 24 -3.43 -8.45 -2.79
C CYS A 24 -4.59 -9.14 -2.05
N SER A 25 -5.84 -8.83 -2.40
CA SER A 25 -7.02 -9.47 -1.80
C SER A 25 -7.08 -10.98 -2.07
N SER A 26 -6.64 -11.45 -3.24
CA SER A 26 -6.55 -12.88 -3.54
C SER A 26 -5.53 -13.62 -2.66
N LEU A 27 -4.55 -12.89 -2.10
CA LEU A 27 -3.56 -13.38 -1.15
C LEU A 27 -4.00 -13.20 0.32
N GLY A 28 -5.25 -12.81 0.57
CA GLY A 28 -5.74 -12.52 1.92
C GLY A 28 -5.17 -11.23 2.52
N ALA A 29 -4.67 -10.32 1.68
CA ALA A 29 -4.06 -9.05 2.07
C ALA A 29 -4.76 -7.84 1.42
N SER A 30 -4.22 -6.64 1.66
CA SER A 30 -4.59 -5.42 0.94
C SER A 30 -3.34 -4.72 0.44
N LEU A 31 -3.48 -3.77 -0.48
CA LEU A 31 -2.40 -2.83 -0.74
C LEU A 31 -1.95 -2.18 0.57
N ALA A 32 -0.64 -1.91 0.68
CA ALA A 32 -0.02 -1.51 1.92
C ALA A 32 -0.58 -0.18 2.44
N GLY A 33 -1.06 -0.18 3.69
CA GLY A 33 -1.31 1.03 4.47
C GLY A 33 -0.05 1.43 5.22
N ILE A 34 0.25 2.73 5.25
CA ILE A 34 1.47 3.27 5.86
C ILE A 34 1.06 4.22 6.98
N ASP A 35 1.45 3.87 8.22
CA ASP A 35 1.01 4.58 9.43
C ASP A 35 2.14 5.35 10.12
N SER A 36 3.37 5.32 9.58
CA SER A 36 4.50 6.07 10.12
C SER A 36 5.60 6.32 9.08
N GLU A 37 6.41 7.37 9.30
CA GLU A 37 7.62 7.60 8.49
C GLU A 37 8.62 6.44 8.56
N GLN A 38 8.68 5.75 9.70
CA GLN A 38 9.57 4.60 9.91
C GLN A 38 9.13 3.41 9.04
N GLU A 39 7.83 3.19 8.91
CA GLU A 39 7.26 2.19 8.00
C GLU A 39 7.53 2.57 6.53
N MET A 40 7.35 3.84 6.16
CA MET A 40 7.68 4.34 4.82
C MET A 40 9.16 4.12 4.49
N ALA A 41 10.07 4.50 5.38
CA ALA A 41 11.51 4.31 5.21
C ALA A 41 11.89 2.83 5.09
N PHE A 42 11.24 1.96 5.86
CA PHE A 42 11.41 0.52 5.74
C PHE A 42 11.02 0.03 4.35
N LEU A 43 9.86 0.44 3.82
CA LEU A 43 9.40 0.03 2.48
C LEU A 43 10.32 0.55 1.38
N LEU A 44 10.72 1.83 1.45
CA LEU A 44 11.62 2.44 0.46
C LEU A 44 13.00 1.80 0.44
N ARG A 45 13.51 1.32 1.58
CA ARG A 45 14.81 0.63 1.66
C ARG A 45 14.78 -0.77 1.04
N HIS A 46 13.63 -1.43 1.03
CA HIS A 46 13.51 -2.83 0.63
C HIS A 46 12.76 -3.05 -0.69
N LYS A 47 12.15 -2.01 -1.26
CA LYS A 47 11.63 -2.06 -2.63
C LYS A 47 12.78 -2.22 -3.62
N ASP A 48 12.46 -2.76 -4.79
CA ASP A 48 13.37 -2.79 -5.92
C ASP A 48 13.42 -1.44 -6.65
N ALA A 49 13.99 -1.42 -7.85
CA ALA A 49 14.08 -0.22 -8.66
C ALA A 49 12.72 0.31 -9.15
N HIS A 50 11.65 -0.49 -9.05
CA HIS A 50 10.33 -0.15 -9.57
C HIS A 50 9.49 0.61 -8.54
N ASP A 51 8.46 1.28 -9.03
CA ASP A 51 7.44 1.91 -8.21
C ASP A 51 6.30 0.92 -7.96
N HIS A 52 5.80 0.90 -6.72
CA HIS A 52 4.77 -0.04 -6.28
C HIS A 52 3.53 0.72 -5.83
N TRP A 53 2.36 0.20 -6.18
CA TRP A 53 1.10 0.74 -5.67
C TRP A 53 0.99 0.54 -4.16
N ILE A 54 0.51 1.58 -3.47
CA ILE A 54 0.12 1.53 -2.06
C ILE A 54 -1.40 1.70 -1.92
N GLY A 55 -1.92 1.46 -0.72
CA GLY A 55 -3.36 1.45 -0.46
C GLY A 55 -4.04 2.83 -0.48
N LEU A 56 -3.29 3.90 -0.72
CA LEU A 56 -3.82 5.26 -0.73
C LEU A 56 -4.48 5.58 -2.06
N ARG A 57 -5.77 5.95 -2.04
CA ARG A 57 -6.53 6.33 -3.23
C ARG A 57 -7.52 7.44 -2.91
N ARG A 58 -7.84 8.27 -3.91
CA ARG A 58 -8.99 9.17 -3.87
C ARG A 58 -9.82 9.03 -5.14
N GLU A 59 -11.12 9.25 -4.99
CA GLU A 59 -12.00 9.53 -6.11
C GLU A 59 -12.05 11.04 -6.36
N GLN A 60 -12.64 11.44 -7.48
CA GLN A 60 -12.73 12.85 -7.84
C GLN A 60 -13.49 13.63 -6.76
N SER A 61 -12.87 14.69 -6.25
CA SER A 61 -13.43 15.54 -5.19
C SER A 61 -13.70 14.83 -3.85
N GLN A 62 -13.06 13.69 -3.59
CA GLN A 62 -13.12 12.99 -2.30
C GLN A 62 -11.78 13.08 -1.55
N PRO A 63 -11.80 12.99 -0.20
CA PRO A 63 -10.58 12.85 0.58
C PRO A 63 -9.78 11.61 0.17
N TRP A 64 -8.47 11.65 0.40
CA TRP A 64 -7.63 10.46 0.28
C TRP A 64 -8.01 9.46 1.37
N LYS A 65 -8.17 8.20 0.97
CA LYS A 65 -8.56 7.09 1.86
C LYS A 65 -7.64 5.90 1.65
N TRP A 66 -7.42 5.16 2.73
CA TRP A 66 -6.78 3.86 2.71
C TRP A 66 -7.79 2.77 2.35
N THR A 67 -7.30 1.57 2.04
CA THR A 67 -8.10 0.40 1.64
C THR A 67 -9.08 -0.07 2.73
N ASN A 68 -8.80 0.23 4.00
CA ASN A 68 -9.68 -0.03 5.14
C ASN A 68 -10.74 1.07 5.35
N GLY A 69 -10.78 2.10 4.49
CA GLY A 69 -11.72 3.21 4.55
C GLY A 69 -11.32 4.36 5.48
N THR A 70 -10.19 4.27 6.19
CA THR A 70 -9.71 5.39 7.00
C THR A 70 -9.24 6.53 6.12
N GLU A 71 -9.61 7.76 6.48
CA GLU A 71 -9.13 8.94 5.79
C GLU A 71 -7.65 9.17 6.09
N PHE A 72 -6.93 9.66 5.10
CA PHE A 72 -5.54 10.04 5.26
C PHE A 72 -5.48 11.26 6.17
N ASN A 73 -4.97 11.05 7.38
CA ASN A 73 -4.47 12.12 8.22
C ASN A 73 -2.95 12.21 7.98
N HIS A 74 -2.43 13.41 7.77
CA HIS A 74 -1.00 13.60 7.56
C HIS A 74 -0.23 12.95 8.72
N LEU A 75 0.76 12.13 8.36
CA LEU A 75 1.68 11.45 9.28
C LEU A 75 2.46 12.45 10.13
#